data_AF-A0A930XH02-F1
#
_entry.id   AF-A0A930XH02-F1
#
_cell.length_a   1.000
_cell.length_b   1.000
_cell.length_c   1.000
_cell.angle_alpha   90.00
_cell.angle_beta   90.00
_cell.angle_gamma   90.00
#
_symmetry.space_group_name_H-M   'P 1'
#
loop_
_entity.id
_entity.type
_entity.pdbx_description
1 polymer ?
#
loop_
_entity_poly.entity_id
_entity_poly.type
_entity_poly.pdbx_seq_one_letter_code
_entity_poly.pdbx_strand_id
1 'polypeptide(L)'
;MTHDPTRPSISPFQAQAELELLQLMLQEDAVAYPWNPVGNPVETEAYFAALEQEVMTAGWTAEELAEQGRRLANQLDQVWASVQPAAPSAETVVSAACTTLLQQFAAQVPQSLLESIVQRAQAAMMSRASLAEQMVQCVRDCLPTWSEADLLVLARPFAYAMRGSETETLEAALRSMRCAAWTELSGVEQARLSLAIARYAIAQMPAPDHHH
;
A
#
# COMPACT_ATOMS: atom_id res chain seq x y z
N MET A 1 -33.98 -11.69 -19.16
CA MET A 1 -33.48 -10.35 -19.52
C MET A 1 -34.46 -9.34 -18.93
N THR A 2 -34.21 -8.97 -17.68
CA THR A 2 -35.07 -8.08 -16.89
C THR A 2 -34.74 -6.65 -17.26
N HIS A 3 -35.66 -5.98 -17.95
CA HIS A 3 -35.63 -4.54 -18.15
C HIS A 3 -35.83 -3.87 -16.79
N ASP A 4 -34.82 -3.16 -16.31
CA ASP A 4 -34.92 -2.28 -15.16
C ASP A 4 -35.75 -1.04 -15.56
N PRO A 5 -36.94 -0.82 -14.96
CA PRO A 5 -37.85 0.24 -15.35
C PRO A 5 -37.52 1.61 -14.75
N THR A 6 -36.39 1.75 -14.03
CA THR A 6 -36.06 3.00 -13.31
C THR A 6 -35.03 3.90 -13.99
N ARG A 7 -34.69 3.64 -15.27
CA ARG A 7 -33.86 4.59 -16.03
C ARG A 7 -34.76 5.64 -16.67
N PRO A 8 -34.72 6.93 -16.25
CA PRO A 8 -35.43 7.97 -16.97
C PRO A 8 -34.99 7.94 -18.43
N SER A 9 -35.93 7.78 -19.35
CA SER A 9 -35.66 7.83 -20.78
C SER A 9 -35.25 9.26 -21.11
N ILE A 10 -33.96 9.50 -21.21
CA ILE A 10 -33.41 10.80 -21.63
C ILE A 10 -34.00 11.08 -23.00
N SER A 11 -34.73 12.20 -23.13
CA SER A 11 -35.32 12.59 -24.41
C SER A 11 -34.18 12.82 -25.42
N PRO A 12 -34.38 12.57 -26.73
CA PRO A 12 -33.32 12.74 -27.72
C PRO A 12 -32.76 14.17 -27.72
N PHE A 13 -33.59 15.16 -27.40
CA PHE A 13 -33.17 16.55 -27.22
C PHE A 13 -32.28 16.74 -25.99
N GLN A 14 -32.60 16.09 -24.87
CA GLN A 14 -31.81 16.17 -23.64
C GLN A 14 -30.47 15.43 -23.79
N ALA A 15 -30.45 14.29 -24.50
CA ALA A 15 -29.22 13.58 -24.84
C ALA A 15 -28.33 14.41 -25.79
N GLN A 16 -28.94 15.12 -26.75
CA GLN A 16 -28.24 16.04 -27.64
C GLN A 16 -27.66 17.22 -26.86
N ALA A 17 -28.42 17.85 -25.96
CA ALA A 17 -27.97 18.95 -25.14
C ALA A 17 -26.87 18.55 -24.15
N GLU A 18 -26.96 17.36 -23.55
CA GLU A 18 -25.90 16.79 -22.70
C GLU A 18 -24.63 16.50 -23.51
N LEU A 19 -24.75 16.01 -24.75
CA LEU A 19 -23.61 15.81 -25.64
C LEU A 19 -22.98 17.12 -26.08
N GLU A 20 -23.78 18.14 -26.41
CA GLU A 20 -23.29 19.48 -26.76
C GLU A 20 -22.60 20.14 -25.55
N LEU A 21 -23.14 19.96 -24.34
CA LEU A 21 -22.52 20.45 -23.12
C LEU A 21 -21.21 19.69 -22.79
N LEU A 22 -21.20 18.37 -22.90
CA LEU A 22 -19.98 17.57 -22.75
C LEU A 22 -18.94 17.93 -23.82
N GLN A 23 -19.37 18.18 -25.04
CA GLN A 23 -18.51 18.60 -26.13
C GLN A 23 -17.94 19.99 -25.83
N LEU A 24 -18.72 20.93 -25.30
CA LEU A 24 -18.22 22.25 -24.88
C LEU A 24 -17.24 22.14 -23.69
N MET A 25 -17.53 21.25 -22.73
CA MET A 25 -16.66 20.98 -21.58
C MET A 25 -15.36 20.26 -21.96
N LEU A 26 -15.37 19.42 -23.00
CA LEU A 26 -14.16 18.77 -23.54
C LEU A 26 -13.44 19.64 -24.58
N GLN A 27 -14.14 20.59 -25.20
CA GLN A 27 -13.58 21.67 -25.99
C GLN A 27 -12.99 22.75 -25.09
N GLU A 28 -12.36 22.37 -23.97
CA GLU A 28 -11.51 23.28 -23.21
C GLU A 28 -10.56 23.96 -24.19
N ASP A 29 -10.72 25.29 -24.31
CA ASP A 29 -10.00 26.17 -25.22
C ASP A 29 -8.50 25.98 -25.07
N ALA A 30 -7.90 25.06 -25.84
CA ALA A 30 -6.47 24.97 -26.12
C ALA A 30 -5.52 25.27 -24.93
N VAL A 31 -5.90 24.94 -23.69
CA VAL A 31 -4.98 25.04 -22.56
C VAL A 31 -4.16 23.78 -22.63
N ALA A 32 -3.03 23.86 -23.33
CA ALA A 32 -2.05 22.80 -23.43
C ALA A 32 -1.70 22.32 -22.02
N TYR A 33 -2.31 21.21 -21.58
CA TYR A 33 -2.06 20.68 -20.27
C TYR A 33 -0.65 20.09 -20.27
N PRO A 34 0.31 20.65 -19.50
CA PRO A 34 1.74 20.33 -19.65
C PRO A 34 2.08 18.89 -19.29
N TRP A 35 1.18 18.22 -18.59
CA TRP A 35 1.32 16.84 -18.14
C TRP A 35 0.50 15.85 -18.97
N ASN A 36 -0.02 16.25 -20.14
CA ASN A 36 -0.68 15.33 -21.05
C ASN A 36 0.36 14.53 -21.85
N PRO A 37 0.54 13.22 -21.59
CA PRO A 37 1.54 12.40 -22.29
C PRO A 37 1.21 12.17 -23.78
N VAL A 38 -0.02 12.49 -24.22
CA VAL A 38 -0.49 12.37 -25.60
C VAL A 38 -0.55 13.75 -26.29
N GLY A 39 -0.16 14.81 -25.58
CA GLY A 39 -0.20 16.18 -26.06
C GLY A 39 0.81 16.44 -27.19
N ASN A 40 0.53 17.47 -28.00
CA ASN A 40 1.45 17.93 -29.04
C ASN A 40 2.69 18.58 -28.37
N PRO A 41 3.91 18.10 -28.64
CA PRO A 41 5.12 18.62 -28.00
C PRO A 41 5.36 20.10 -28.33
N VAL A 42 4.91 20.59 -29.49
CA VAL A 42 5.07 21.98 -29.90
C VAL A 42 4.22 22.93 -29.05
N GLU A 43 3.01 22.51 -28.70
CA GLU A 43 2.10 23.30 -27.85
C GLU A 43 2.56 23.32 -26.40
N THR A 44 3.17 22.21 -25.95
CA THR A 44 3.77 22.09 -24.61
C THR A 44 4.97 23.03 -24.48
N GLU A 45 5.86 23.05 -25.47
CA GLU A 45 7.02 23.97 -25.49
C GLU A 45 6.57 25.44 -25.53
N ALA A 46 5.56 25.77 -26.34
CA ALA A 46 5.02 27.12 -26.41
C ALA A 46 4.42 27.59 -25.07
N TYR A 47 3.77 26.67 -24.33
CA TYR A 47 3.26 26.94 -22.99
C TYR A 47 4.39 27.27 -22.00
N PHE A 48 5.45 26.45 -21.96
CA PHE A 48 6.58 26.72 -21.06
C PHE A 48 7.33 28.00 -21.43
N ALA A 49 7.52 28.28 -22.73
CA ALA A 49 8.13 29.52 -23.20
C ALA A 49 7.33 30.76 -22.79
N ALA A 50 5.99 30.68 -22.81
CA ALA A 50 5.13 31.77 -22.33
C ALA A 50 5.31 32.01 -20.82
N LEU A 51 5.35 30.95 -20.01
CA LEU A 51 5.59 31.04 -18.57
C LEU A 51 6.97 31.63 -18.25
N GLU A 52 8.02 31.18 -18.95
CA GLU A 52 9.37 31.74 -18.77
C GLU A 52 9.39 33.24 -19.09
N GLN A 53 8.70 33.66 -20.15
CA GLN A 53 8.58 35.07 -20.51
C GLN A 53 7.83 35.88 -19.44
N GLU A 54 6.78 35.32 -18.83
CA GLU A 54 6.07 35.97 -17.71
C GLU A 54 7.01 36.16 -16.51
N VAL A 55 7.83 35.17 -16.18
CA VAL A 55 8.81 35.25 -15.08
C VAL A 55 9.88 36.32 -15.39
N MET A 56 10.36 36.39 -16.63
CA MET A 56 11.31 37.42 -17.06
C MET A 56 10.68 38.82 -17.01
N THR A 57 9.43 38.98 -17.44
CA THR A 57 8.72 40.27 -17.38
C THR A 57 8.42 40.73 -15.95
N ALA A 58 8.24 39.78 -15.02
CA ALA A 58 8.17 40.06 -13.59
C ALA A 58 9.51 40.50 -12.97
N GLY A 59 10.60 40.52 -13.74
CA GLY A 59 11.91 41.00 -13.33
C GLY A 59 12.74 39.99 -12.54
N TRP A 60 12.36 38.71 -12.55
CA TRP A 60 13.11 37.66 -11.88
C TRP A 60 14.32 37.26 -12.72
N THR A 61 15.48 37.19 -12.08
CA THR A 61 16.68 36.63 -12.72
C THR A 61 16.70 35.10 -12.61
N ALA A 62 17.39 34.44 -13.54
CA ALA A 62 17.58 32.99 -13.49
C ALA A 62 18.28 32.54 -12.19
N GLU A 63 19.19 33.36 -11.67
CA GLU A 63 19.94 33.10 -10.43
C GLU A 63 19.04 33.18 -9.19
N GLU A 64 18.14 34.18 -9.12
CA GLU A 64 17.16 34.28 -8.04
C GLU A 64 16.17 33.12 -8.06
N LEU A 65 15.69 32.74 -9.26
CA LEU A 65 14.78 31.61 -9.41
C LEU A 65 15.45 30.30 -8.97
N ALA A 66 16.71 30.07 -9.34
CA ALA A 66 17.48 28.90 -8.92
C ALA A 66 17.69 28.86 -7.39
N GLU A 67 17.99 30.01 -6.77
CA GLU A 67 18.16 30.10 -5.32
C GLU A 67 16.85 29.81 -4.57
N GLN A 68 15.73 30.37 -5.04
CA GLN A 68 14.42 30.10 -4.44
C GLN A 68 13.97 28.66 -4.66
N GLY A 69 14.22 28.09 -5.84
CA GLY A 69 13.96 26.69 -6.12
C GLY A 69 14.74 25.75 -5.19
N ARG A 70 16.02 26.06 -4.95
CA ARG A 70 16.85 25.31 -3.99
C ARG A 70 16.32 25.41 -2.56
N ARG A 71 15.88 26.61 -2.13
CA ARG A 71 15.28 26.79 -0.80
C ARG A 71 13.99 26.00 -0.65
N LEU A 72 13.12 26.02 -1.66
CA LEU A 72 11.88 25.24 -1.66
C LEU A 72 12.16 23.74 -1.60
N ALA A 73 13.08 23.24 -2.43
CA ALA A 73 13.48 21.83 -2.44
C ALA A 73 13.98 21.39 -1.05
N ASN A 74 14.89 22.17 -0.45
CA ASN A 74 15.40 21.90 0.90
C ASN A 74 14.30 21.93 1.98
N GLN A 75 13.28 22.79 1.83
CA GLN A 75 12.14 22.83 2.76
C GLN A 75 11.24 21.60 2.59
N LEU A 76 10.97 21.20 1.34
CA LEU A 76 10.22 19.98 1.04
C LEU A 76 10.92 18.75 1.59
N ASP A 77 12.24 18.64 1.41
CA ASP A 77 13.03 17.54 1.95
C ASP A 77 12.97 17.49 3.48
N GLN A 78 13.04 18.64 4.15
CA GLN A 78 12.91 18.72 5.62
C GLN A 78 11.52 18.30 6.11
N VAL A 79 10.47 18.77 5.44
CA VAL A 79 9.09 18.38 5.78
C VAL A 79 8.90 16.88 5.51
N TRP A 80 9.42 16.37 4.39
CA TRP A 80 9.32 14.95 4.05
C TRP A 80 10.09 14.07 5.04
N ALA A 81 11.29 14.49 5.44
CA ALA A 81 12.08 13.83 6.47
C ALA A 81 11.39 13.86 7.85
N SER A 82 10.64 14.91 8.16
CA SER A 82 9.86 15.00 9.40
C SER A 82 8.65 14.06 9.43
N VAL A 83 8.15 13.65 8.27
CA VAL A 83 7.06 12.68 8.11
C VAL A 83 7.60 11.25 8.11
N GLN A 84 8.87 11.05 7.79
CA GLN A 84 9.51 9.75 7.96
C GLN A 84 9.76 9.49 9.45
N PRO A 85 9.18 8.43 10.04
CA PRO A 85 9.56 8.05 11.38
C PRO A 85 11.06 7.73 11.38
N ALA A 86 11.82 8.42 12.24
CA ALA A 86 13.24 8.16 12.43
C ALA A 86 13.45 6.66 12.57
N ALA A 87 14.21 6.05 11.67
CA ALA A 87 14.46 4.61 11.64
C ALA A 87 14.90 4.18 13.04
N PRO A 88 14.05 3.49 13.82
CA PRO A 88 14.47 3.02 15.12
C PRO A 88 15.51 1.93 14.84
N SER A 89 16.54 1.87 15.67
CA SER A 89 17.50 0.76 15.66
C SER A 89 16.73 -0.56 15.57
N ALA A 90 17.18 -1.48 14.71
CA ALA A 90 16.44 -2.69 14.36
C ALA A 90 15.94 -3.48 15.59
N GLU A 91 16.74 -3.49 16.67
CA GLU A 91 16.39 -4.12 17.96
C GLU A 91 15.19 -3.47 18.67
N THR A 92 15.07 -2.14 18.61
CA THR A 92 13.96 -1.39 19.23
C THR A 92 12.67 -1.56 18.42
N VAL A 93 12.76 -1.60 17.09
CA VAL A 93 11.62 -1.87 16.19
C VAL A 93 11.07 -3.26 16.44
N VAL A 94 11.96 -4.26 16.51
CA VAL A 94 11.57 -5.65 16.76
C VAL A 94 10.86 -5.75 18.11
N SER A 95 11.40 -5.17 19.19
CA SER A 95 10.76 -5.19 20.51
C SER A 95 9.38 -4.49 20.53
N ALA A 96 9.25 -3.33 19.89
CA ALA A 96 7.98 -2.59 19.81
C ALA A 96 6.94 -3.31 18.94
N ALA A 97 7.35 -3.89 17.81
CA ALA A 97 6.51 -4.70 16.93
C ALA A 97 6.00 -5.96 17.64
N CYS A 98 6.88 -6.66 18.37
CA CYS A 98 6.51 -7.82 19.20
C CYS A 98 5.48 -7.43 20.25
N THR A 99 5.67 -6.31 20.94
CA THR A 99 4.76 -5.82 22.00
C THR A 99 3.39 -5.47 21.43
N THR A 100 3.36 -4.80 20.27
CA THR A 100 2.11 -4.42 19.59
C THR A 100 1.36 -5.65 19.11
N LEU A 101 2.06 -6.61 18.51
CA LEU A 101 1.48 -7.86 18.02
C LEU A 101 0.91 -8.70 19.17
N LEU A 102 1.66 -8.83 20.28
CA LEU A 102 1.17 -9.48 21.49
C LEU A 102 -0.08 -8.79 22.03
N GLN A 103 -0.11 -7.45 22.11
CA GLN A 103 -1.29 -6.73 22.60
C GLN A 103 -2.51 -6.88 21.68
N GLN A 104 -2.33 -6.84 20.36
CA GLN A 104 -3.43 -6.95 19.40
C GLN A 104 -4.05 -8.35 19.39
N PHE A 105 -3.25 -9.40 19.55
CA PHE A 105 -3.71 -10.79 19.41
C PHE A 105 -3.85 -11.55 20.73
N ALA A 106 -3.41 -11.00 21.88
CA ALA A 106 -3.50 -11.65 23.18
C ALA A 106 -4.93 -12.06 23.59
N ALA A 107 -5.95 -11.34 23.11
CA ALA A 107 -7.34 -11.67 23.39
C ALA A 107 -7.88 -12.84 22.56
N GLN A 108 -7.26 -13.16 21.41
CA GLN A 108 -7.81 -14.09 20.41
C GLN A 108 -6.98 -15.37 20.25
N VAL A 109 -5.71 -15.38 20.66
CA VAL A 109 -4.74 -16.46 20.37
C VAL A 109 -3.90 -16.79 21.61
N PRO A 110 -3.54 -18.07 21.84
CA PRO A 110 -2.63 -18.45 22.92
C PRO A 110 -1.28 -17.74 22.82
N GLN A 111 -0.81 -17.18 23.94
CA GLN A 111 0.45 -16.41 23.99
C GLN A 111 1.66 -17.24 23.54
N SER A 112 1.69 -18.54 23.85
CA SER A 112 2.76 -19.45 23.43
C SER A 112 2.88 -19.58 21.90
N LEU A 113 1.76 -19.46 21.17
CA LEU A 113 1.76 -19.50 19.71
C LEU A 113 2.31 -18.19 19.13
N LEU A 114 1.90 -17.06 19.71
CA LEU A 114 2.38 -15.74 19.31
C LEU A 114 3.89 -15.59 19.50
N GLU A 115 4.40 -15.99 20.67
CA GLU A 115 5.84 -15.97 20.97
C GLU A 115 6.64 -16.85 20.00
N SER A 116 6.16 -18.07 19.71
CA SER A 116 6.80 -18.98 18.76
C SER A 116 6.84 -18.40 17.33
N ILE A 117 5.74 -17.80 16.86
CA ILE A 117 5.69 -17.17 15.53
C ILE A 117 6.68 -16.01 15.45
N VAL A 118 6.71 -15.13 16.45
CA VAL A 118 7.61 -13.97 16.50
C VAL A 118 9.08 -14.40 16.48
N GLN A 119 9.45 -15.36 17.33
CA GLN A 119 10.83 -15.86 17.42
C GLN A 119 11.29 -16.47 16.09
N ARG A 120 10.40 -17.18 15.40
CA ARG A 120 10.71 -17.78 14.09
C ARG A 120 10.67 -16.79 12.95
N ALA A 121 9.84 -15.76 13.03
CA ALA A 121 9.78 -14.75 11.98
C ALA A 121 11.15 -14.07 11.84
N GLN A 122 11.84 -13.80 12.95
CA GLN A 122 13.23 -13.32 12.93
C GLN A 122 14.17 -14.29 12.21
N ALA A 123 14.07 -15.60 12.50
CA ALA A 123 14.89 -16.62 11.85
C ALA A 123 14.52 -16.82 10.36
N ALA A 124 13.24 -16.70 10.02
CA ALA A 124 12.73 -16.87 8.66
C ALA A 124 13.14 -15.70 7.75
N MET A 125 13.27 -14.48 8.28
CA MET A 125 13.83 -13.34 7.55
C MET A 125 15.30 -13.51 7.19
N MET A 126 16.05 -14.28 7.98
CA MET A 126 17.44 -14.64 7.64
C MET A 126 17.51 -15.74 6.57
N SER A 127 16.39 -16.39 6.26
CA SER A 127 16.32 -17.41 5.22
C SER A 127 16.12 -16.77 3.84
N ARG A 128 16.74 -17.32 2.80
CA ARG A 128 16.52 -16.91 1.39
C ARG A 128 15.26 -17.52 0.76
N ALA A 129 14.32 -17.98 1.59
CA ALA A 129 13.09 -18.62 1.12
C ALA A 129 12.10 -17.56 0.61
N SER A 130 11.14 -17.99 -0.22
CA SER A 130 10.04 -17.11 -0.66
C SER A 130 9.18 -16.68 0.54
N LEU A 131 8.48 -15.55 0.41
CA LEU A 131 7.61 -15.03 1.47
C LEU A 131 6.58 -16.08 1.97
N ALA A 132 6.01 -16.87 1.05
CA ALA A 132 5.10 -17.95 1.41
C ALA A 132 5.78 -19.04 2.24
N GLU A 133 7.01 -19.43 1.88
CA GLU A 133 7.79 -20.43 2.63
C GLU A 133 8.22 -19.90 4.01
N GLN A 134 8.60 -18.62 4.10
CA GLN A 134 8.93 -17.96 5.37
C GLN A 134 7.73 -17.99 6.33
N MET A 135 6.52 -17.69 5.84
CA MET A 135 5.29 -17.77 6.63
C MET A 135 5.02 -19.21 7.12
N VAL A 136 5.19 -20.20 6.24
CA VAL A 136 4.97 -21.61 6.59
C VAL A 136 6.00 -22.09 7.63
N GLN A 137 7.27 -21.68 7.53
CA GLN A 137 8.30 -21.98 8.52
C GLN A 137 7.97 -21.43 9.91
N CYS A 138 7.34 -20.26 9.98
CA CYS A 138 6.92 -19.66 11.25
C CYS A 138 5.78 -20.44 11.93
N VAL A 139 4.89 -21.03 11.15
CA VAL A 139 3.63 -21.60 11.65
C VAL A 139 3.70 -23.13 11.82
N ARG A 140 4.58 -23.82 11.10
CA ARG A 140 4.64 -25.30 11.02
C ARG A 140 4.61 -25.99 12.38
N ASP A 141 5.40 -25.52 13.33
CA ASP A 141 5.52 -26.20 14.63
C ASP A 141 4.38 -25.83 15.60
N CYS A 142 3.64 -24.75 15.31
CA CYS A 142 2.41 -24.40 16.02
C CYS A 142 1.20 -25.21 15.50
N LEU A 143 1.30 -25.77 14.28
CA LEU A 143 0.23 -26.54 13.62
C LEU A 143 0.75 -27.89 13.09
N PRO A 144 1.16 -28.82 13.97
CA PRO A 144 1.78 -30.09 13.57
C PRO A 144 0.87 -31.02 12.77
N THR A 145 -0.45 -30.79 12.80
CA THR A 145 -1.46 -31.60 12.10
C THR A 145 -1.55 -31.28 10.60
N TRP A 146 -1.01 -30.13 10.16
CA TRP A 146 -1.12 -29.66 8.78
C TRP A 146 0.11 -30.01 7.95
N SER A 147 -0.10 -30.44 6.70
CA SER A 147 1.01 -30.67 5.78
C SER A 147 1.56 -29.35 5.24
N GLU A 148 2.86 -29.33 4.91
CA GLU A 148 3.52 -28.15 4.32
C GLU A 148 2.87 -27.71 3.01
N ALA A 149 2.44 -28.68 2.18
CA ALA A 149 1.76 -28.40 0.93
C ALA A 149 0.42 -27.67 1.15
N ASP A 150 -0.36 -28.09 2.15
CA ASP A 150 -1.64 -27.45 2.48
C ASP A 150 -1.44 -26.04 3.03
N LEU A 151 -0.43 -25.84 3.89
CA LEU A 151 -0.09 -24.53 4.42
C LEU A 151 0.38 -23.56 3.33
N LEU A 152 1.14 -24.04 2.34
CA LEU A 152 1.55 -23.23 1.19
C LEU A 152 0.35 -22.79 0.35
N VAL A 153 -0.64 -23.66 0.14
CA VAL A 153 -1.87 -23.30 -0.57
C VAL A 153 -2.63 -22.21 0.19
N LEU A 154 -2.71 -22.31 1.52
CA LEU A 154 -3.34 -21.32 2.38
C LEU A 154 -2.55 -20.01 2.47
N ALA A 155 -1.23 -20.02 2.28
CA ALA A 155 -0.37 -18.84 2.33
C ALA A 155 -0.42 -17.99 1.04
N ARG A 156 -0.74 -18.59 -0.12
CA ARG A 156 -0.74 -17.90 -1.43
C ARG A 156 -1.53 -16.58 -1.47
N PRO A 157 -2.76 -16.49 -0.93
CA PRO A 157 -3.51 -15.22 -0.93
C PRO A 157 -2.79 -14.09 -0.19
N PHE A 158 -2.00 -14.42 0.84
CA PHE A 158 -1.26 -13.46 1.66
C PHE A 158 0.13 -13.13 1.09
N ALA A 159 0.70 -14.04 0.30
CA ALA A 159 2.03 -13.87 -0.30
C ALA A 159 1.99 -13.15 -1.66
N TYR A 160 0.88 -13.23 -2.42
CA TYR A 160 0.79 -12.74 -3.79
C TYR A 160 -0.37 -11.75 -4.04
N ALA A 161 -0.76 -10.95 -3.04
CA ALA A 161 -1.82 -9.96 -3.21
C ALA A 161 -1.40 -8.85 -4.19
N MET A 162 -1.79 -8.96 -5.47
CA MET A 162 -1.43 -8.00 -6.53
C MET A 162 -2.32 -6.74 -6.60
N ARG A 163 -3.28 -6.56 -5.69
CA ARG A 163 -4.15 -5.37 -5.63
C ARG A 163 -4.38 -4.97 -4.18
N GLY A 164 -3.84 -3.81 -3.80
CA GLY A 164 -3.93 -3.23 -2.46
C GLY A 164 -2.58 -3.17 -1.78
N SER A 165 -2.41 -2.21 -0.87
CA SER A 165 -1.25 -2.24 0.02
C SER A 165 -1.27 -3.58 0.79
N GLU A 166 -0.13 -4.26 0.88
CA GLU A 166 -0.03 -5.60 1.47
C GLU A 166 -0.56 -5.65 2.92
N THR A 167 -0.52 -4.50 3.61
CA THR A 167 -1.04 -4.26 4.95
C THR A 167 -2.57 -4.16 5.01
N GLU A 168 -3.22 -3.59 4.00
CA GLU A 168 -4.68 -3.39 3.99
C GLU A 168 -5.44 -4.68 3.72
N THR A 169 -4.90 -5.55 2.85
CA THR A 169 -5.44 -6.89 2.62
C THR A 169 -5.30 -7.80 3.85
N LEU A 170 -4.22 -7.61 4.61
CA LEU A 170 -3.95 -8.30 5.86
C LEU A 170 -4.88 -7.82 6.98
N GLU A 171 -5.04 -6.51 7.15
CA GLU A 171 -6.00 -5.94 8.11
C GLU A 171 -7.44 -6.31 7.77
N ALA A 172 -7.82 -6.32 6.49
CA ALA A 172 -9.13 -6.76 6.05
C ALA A 172 -9.35 -8.25 6.33
N ALA A 173 -8.35 -9.10 6.09
CA ALA A 173 -8.42 -10.52 6.42
C ALA A 173 -8.57 -10.74 7.93
N LEU A 174 -7.79 -10.02 8.74
CA LEU A 174 -7.85 -10.05 10.20
C LEU A 174 -9.20 -9.54 10.74
N ARG A 175 -9.77 -8.47 10.16
CA ARG A 175 -11.11 -7.97 10.50
C ARG A 175 -12.24 -8.88 10.03
N SER A 176 -12.04 -9.62 8.94
CA SER A 176 -13.04 -10.55 8.40
C SER A 176 -13.12 -11.87 9.15
N MET A 177 -12.05 -12.27 9.85
CA MET A 177 -12.06 -13.42 10.75
C MET A 177 -12.85 -13.05 12.00
N ARG A 178 -13.97 -13.75 12.24
CA ARG A 178 -14.86 -13.51 13.38
C ARG A 178 -14.03 -13.44 14.66
N CYS A 179 -14.32 -12.48 15.54
CA CYS A 179 -13.82 -12.42 16.93
C CYS A 179 -14.34 -13.59 17.78
N ALA A 180 -14.10 -14.83 17.33
CA ALA A 180 -14.35 -16.04 18.08
C ALA A 180 -13.07 -16.40 18.85
N ALA A 181 -13.22 -17.00 20.02
CA ALA A 181 -12.06 -17.49 20.78
C ALA A 181 -11.32 -18.54 19.95
N TRP A 182 -9.99 -18.61 20.06
CA TRP A 182 -9.13 -19.59 19.36
C TRP A 182 -9.69 -21.02 19.30
N THR A 183 -10.31 -21.46 20.40
CA THR A 183 -10.89 -22.80 20.60
C THR A 183 -12.18 -23.05 19.82
N GLU A 184 -12.86 -22.01 19.35
CA GLU A 184 -14.09 -22.08 18.57
C GLU A 184 -13.83 -22.06 17.06
N LEU A 185 -12.61 -21.71 16.65
CA LEU A 185 -12.19 -21.69 15.26
C LEU A 185 -11.98 -23.11 14.72
N SER A 186 -12.38 -23.34 13.48
CA SER A 186 -12.03 -24.57 12.76
C SER A 186 -10.52 -24.64 12.52
N GLY A 187 -9.98 -25.85 12.31
CA GLY A 187 -8.54 -26.03 12.05
C GLY A 187 -8.03 -25.22 10.83
N VAL A 188 -8.89 -25.00 9.83
CA VAL A 188 -8.56 -24.16 8.65
C VAL A 188 -8.49 -22.68 9.04
N GLU A 189 -9.39 -22.22 9.89
CA GLU A 189 -9.40 -20.84 10.39
C GLU A 189 -8.21 -20.56 11.31
N GLN A 190 -7.86 -21.51 12.19
CA GLN A 190 -6.64 -21.44 13.01
C GLN A 190 -5.38 -21.36 12.13
N ALA A 191 -5.32 -22.13 11.03
CA ALA A 191 -4.23 -22.08 10.08
C ALA A 191 -4.14 -20.74 9.34
N ARG A 192 -5.26 -20.22 8.85
CA ARG A 192 -5.31 -18.90 8.20
C ARG A 192 -4.94 -17.77 9.14
N LEU A 193 -5.44 -17.80 10.38
CA LEU A 193 -5.11 -16.80 11.39
C LEU A 193 -3.63 -16.83 11.74
N SER A 194 -3.05 -18.02 11.93
CA SER A 194 -1.61 -18.17 12.19
C SER A 194 -0.76 -17.65 11.05
N LEU A 195 -1.13 -17.95 9.79
CA LEU A 195 -0.43 -17.44 8.61
C LEU A 195 -0.57 -15.93 8.47
N ALA A 196 -1.74 -15.35 8.74
CA ALA A 196 -1.94 -13.90 8.76
C ALA A 196 -1.06 -13.24 9.84
N ILE A 197 -1.00 -13.80 11.04
CA ILE A 197 -0.14 -13.30 12.12
C ILE A 197 1.35 -13.41 11.73
N ALA A 198 1.77 -14.50 11.11
CA ALA A 198 3.14 -14.65 10.61
C ALA A 198 3.49 -13.60 9.54
N ARG A 199 2.56 -13.33 8.61
CA ARG A 199 2.72 -12.26 7.60
C ARG A 199 2.83 -10.88 8.23
N TYR A 200 2.01 -10.61 9.25
CA TYR A 200 2.05 -9.35 10.00
C TYR A 200 3.38 -9.20 10.74
N ALA A 201 3.84 -10.26 11.42
CA ALA A 201 5.14 -10.27 12.09
C ALA A 201 6.29 -9.96 11.11
N ILE A 202 6.29 -10.61 9.94
CA ILE A 202 7.31 -10.39 8.89
C ILE A 202 7.27 -8.95 8.35
N ALA A 203 6.08 -8.39 8.13
CA ALA A 203 5.93 -7.03 7.60
C ALA A 203 6.33 -5.93 8.61
N GLN A 204 6.15 -6.18 9.90
CA GLN A 204 6.47 -5.22 10.97
C GLN A 204 7.96 -5.26 11.39
N MET A 205 8.70 -6.27 10.96
CA MET A 205 10.13 -6.34 11.22
C MET A 205 10.92 -5.51 10.19
N PRO A 206 11.95 -4.77 10.63
CA PRO A 206 12.79 -4.01 9.72
C PRO A 206 13.47 -4.97 8.73
N ALA A 207 13.52 -4.58 7.45
CA ALA A 207 14.25 -5.33 6.44
C ALA A 207 15.69 -5.57 6.93
N PRO A 208 16.27 -6.76 6.73
CA PRO A 208 17.65 -7.00 7.11
C PRO A 208 18.52 -6.06 6.27
N ASP A 209 19.26 -5.16 6.94
CA ASP A 209 20.21 -4.25 6.31
C ASP A 209 21.04 -5.02 5.28
N HIS A 210 20.79 -4.77 4.00
CA HIS A 210 21.68 -5.21 2.92
C HIS A 210 22.93 -4.33 2.95
N HIS A 211 23.81 -4.59 3.90
CA HIS A 211 25.21 -4.22 3.77
C HIS A 211 25.87 -5.18 2.79
N HIS A 212 25.86 -4.82 1.50
CA HIS A 212 27.05 -4.82 0.62
C HIS A 212 26.73 -4.33 -0.79
#